data_AF-A0A2J0LCZ1-F1
#
_entry.id   AF-A0A2J0LCZ1-F1
#
_cell.length_a   1.000
_cell.length_b   1.000
_cell.length_c   1.000
_cell.angle_alpha   90.00
_cell.angle_beta   90.00
_cell.angle_gamma   90.00
#
_symmetry.space_group_name_H-M   'P 1'
#
loop_
_entity.id
_entity.type
_entity.pdbx_description
1 polymer ?
#
loop_
_entity_poly.entity_id
_entity_poly.type
_entity_poly.pdbx_seq_one_letter_code
_entity_poly.pdbx_strand_id
1 'polypeptide(L)'
;MSGRIPGRAYAKAVFETARQMNVLDAVYRDFQQLLKLLEESKELSAFMRISSRDQARAEILEKIFAESVHPLTLKFLKFLVYKNRLEILPPVIQECIDLSHEIKGIAAMDV
;
A
#
# COMPACT_ATOMS: atom_id res chain seq x y z
N MET A 1 26.01 -2.15 -0.74
CA MET A 1 26.29 -1.40 0.51
C MET A 1 24.97 -0.87 1.05
N SER A 2 24.62 -1.39 2.23
CA SER A 2 23.70 -0.96 3.29
C SER A 2 22.52 -0.02 3.01
N GLY A 3 21.34 -0.46 3.45
CA GLY A 3 20.40 0.45 4.11
C GLY A 3 18.95 0.44 3.65
N ARG A 4 18.42 -0.58 2.99
CA ARG A 4 16.98 -0.61 2.71
C ARG A 4 16.26 -1.35 3.83
N ILE A 5 15.65 -0.61 4.75
CA ILE A 5 14.47 -1.12 5.47
C ILE A 5 13.45 -1.43 4.35
N PRO A 6 13.27 -2.70 3.98
CA PRO A 6 12.74 -3.05 2.66
C PRO A 6 11.23 -2.83 2.68
N GLY A 7 10.63 -2.49 1.53
CA GLY A 7 9.16 -2.42 1.40
C GLY A 7 8.47 -3.65 2.00
N ARG A 8 9.13 -4.81 1.96
CA ARG A 8 8.79 -6.05 2.66
C ARG A 8 8.44 -5.93 4.15
N ALA A 9 9.14 -5.11 4.94
CA ALA A 9 8.82 -4.92 6.36
C ALA A 9 7.49 -4.17 6.56
N TYR A 10 7.23 -3.16 5.72
CA TYR A 10 5.96 -2.45 5.72
C TYR A 10 4.83 -3.32 5.16
N ALA A 11 5.10 -4.10 4.10
CA ALA A 11 4.18 -5.06 3.51
C ALA A 11 3.74 -6.10 4.53
N LYS A 12 4.68 -6.71 5.27
CA LYS A 12 4.37 -7.64 6.36
C LYS A 12 3.55 -6.99 7.46
N ALA A 13 3.90 -5.77 7.88
CA ALA A 13 3.16 -5.08 8.93
C ALA A 13 1.70 -4.80 8.53
N VAL A 14 1.46 -4.28 7.33
CA VAL A 14 0.09 -4.02 6.85
C VAL A 14 -0.68 -5.30 6.59
N PHE A 15 -0.02 -6.33 6.05
CA PHE A 15 -0.60 -7.65 5.82
C PHE A 15 -1.06 -8.30 7.13
N GLU A 16 -0.20 -8.35 8.16
CA GLU A 16 -0.54 -8.91 9.45
C GLU A 16 -1.66 -8.13 10.14
N THR A 17 -1.61 -6.80 10.07
CA THR A 17 -2.67 -5.94 10.62
C THR A 17 -4.00 -6.21 9.92
N ALA A 18 -4.01 -6.27 8.59
CA ALA A 18 -5.21 -6.53 7.81
C ALA A 18 -5.76 -7.94 8.07
N ARG A 19 -4.88 -8.93 8.26
CA ARG A 19 -5.24 -10.31 8.64
C ARG A 19 -5.85 -10.37 10.04
N GLN A 20 -5.23 -9.74 11.04
CA GLN A 20 -5.76 -9.67 12.41
C GLN A 20 -7.13 -9.00 12.47
N MET A 21 -7.33 -7.98 11.64
CA MET A 21 -8.60 -7.27 11.55
C MET A 21 -9.62 -7.96 10.62
N ASN A 22 -9.28 -9.09 9.98
CA ASN A 22 -10.13 -9.80 9.01
C ASN A 22 -10.57 -8.92 7.81
N VAL A 23 -9.75 -7.96 7.43
CA VAL A 23 -9.99 -7.03 6.30
C VAL A 23 -8.93 -7.18 5.20
N LEU A 24 -8.21 -8.30 5.20
CA LEU A 24 -7.13 -8.56 4.24
C LEU A 24 -7.63 -8.50 2.79
N ASP A 25 -8.78 -9.10 2.47
CA ASP A 25 -9.33 -9.05 1.11
C ASP A 25 -9.77 -7.64 0.70
N ALA A 26 -10.27 -6.82 1.63
CA ALA A 26 -10.62 -5.43 1.36
C ALA A 26 -9.37 -4.59 1.06
N VAL A 27 -8.36 -4.68 1.93
CA VAL A 27 -7.08 -3.97 1.75
C VAL A 27 -6.37 -4.43 0.47
N TYR A 28 -6.42 -5.72 0.15
CA TYR A 28 -5.85 -6.26 -1.08
C TYR A 28 -6.52 -5.67 -2.33
N ARG A 29 -7.86 -5.59 -2.34
CA ARG A 29 -8.60 -4.96 -3.44
C ARG A 29 -8.26 -3.48 -3.57
N ASP A 30 -8.21 -2.75 -2.46
CA ASP A 30 -7.82 -1.33 -2.46
C ASP A 30 -6.42 -1.14 -3.04
N PHE A 31 -5.46 -1.99 -2.65
CA PHE A 31 -4.09 -1.94 -3.14
C PHE A 31 -3.99 -2.24 -4.64
N GLN A 32 -4.74 -3.21 -5.15
CA GLN A 32 -4.80 -3.45 -6.59
C GLN A 32 -5.39 -2.26 -7.35
N GLN A 33 -6.47 -1.66 -6.83
CA GLN A 33 -7.06 -0.46 -7.43
C GLN A 33 -6.11 0.73 -7.40
N LEU A 34 -5.41 0.95 -6.28
CA LEU A 34 -4.40 1.99 -6.14
C LEU A 34 -3.27 1.81 -7.16
N LEU A 35 -2.76 0.57 -7.32
CA LEU A 35 -1.71 0.29 -8.30
C LEU A 35 -2.18 0.59 -9.73
N LYS A 36 -3.39 0.13 -10.07
CA LYS A 36 -4.00 0.39 -11.37
C LYS A 36 -4.19 1.90 -11.64
N LEU A 37 -4.71 2.64 -10.66
CA LEU A 37 -4.86 4.10 -10.74
C LEU A 37 -3.53 4.82 -10.94
N LEU A 38 -2.45 4.32 -10.32
CA LEU A 38 -1.10 4.86 -10.49
C LEU A 38 -0.51 4.58 -11.87
N GLU A 39 -0.87 3.47 -12.49
CA GLU A 39 -0.49 3.14 -13.86
C GLU A 39 -1.32 3.91 -14.88
N GLU A 40 -2.62 4.08 -14.64
CA GLU A 40 -3.54 4.80 -15.53
C GLU A 40 -3.33 6.32 -15.46
N SER A 41 -3.00 6.88 -14.28
CA SER A 41 -2.80 8.32 -14.07
C SER A 41 -1.33 8.67 -13.84
N LYS A 42 -0.69 9.20 -14.88
CA LYS A 42 0.66 9.78 -14.78
C LYS A 42 0.73 10.92 -13.76
N GLU A 43 -0.35 11.67 -13.59
CA GLU A 43 -0.44 12.79 -12.66
C GLU A 43 -0.41 12.29 -11.21
N LEU A 44 -1.15 11.21 -10.90
CA LEU A 44 -1.12 10.56 -9.59
C LEU A 44 0.24 9.91 -9.32
N SER A 45 0.85 9.28 -10.32
CA SER A 45 2.19 8.71 -10.23
C SER A 45 3.25 9.78 -9.94
N ALA A 46 3.19 10.91 -10.66
CA ALA A 46 4.05 12.07 -10.41
C ALA A 46 3.81 12.63 -9.01
N PHE A 47 2.54 12.75 -8.60
CA PHE A 47 2.18 13.16 -7.24
C PHE A 47 2.80 12.26 -6.19
N MET A 48 2.85 10.93 -6.36
CA MET A 48 3.47 10.03 -5.38
C MET A 48 5.01 10.13 -5.30
N ARG A 49 5.67 10.54 -6.39
CA ARG A 49 7.13 10.70 -6.45
C ARG A 49 7.63 11.97 -5.80
N ILE A 50 6.77 12.98 -5.62
CA ILE A 50 7.15 14.18 -4.88
C ILE A 50 7.50 13.73 -3.45
N SER A 51 8.66 14.13 -2.94
CA SER A 51 9.09 13.81 -1.58
C SER A 51 8.95 15.06 -0.72
N SER A 52 7.80 15.21 -0.07
CA SER A 52 7.53 16.34 0.83
C SER A 52 6.71 15.86 2.03
N ARG A 53 7.13 16.26 3.23
CA ARG A 53 6.39 16.03 4.49
C ARG A 53 5.25 17.03 4.65
N ASP A 54 4.51 17.24 3.57
CA ASP A 54 3.47 18.24 3.53
C ASP A 54 2.16 17.64 4.04
N GLN A 55 1.61 18.23 5.09
CA GLN A 55 0.34 17.81 5.65
C GLN A 55 -0.79 17.92 4.61
N ALA A 56 -0.69 18.92 3.73
CA ALA A 56 -1.61 19.11 2.62
C ALA A 56 -1.72 17.86 1.72
N ARG A 57 -0.66 17.06 1.59
CA ARG A 57 -0.69 15.83 0.76
C ARG A 57 -1.44 14.70 1.43
N ALA A 58 -1.31 14.57 2.74
CA ALA A 58 -2.13 13.61 3.50
C ALA A 58 -3.62 13.97 3.40
N GLU A 59 -3.95 15.26 3.42
CA GLU A 59 -5.32 15.76 3.24
C GLU A 59 -5.85 15.55 1.82
N ILE A 60 -5.03 15.77 0.79
CA ILE A 60 -5.42 15.50 -0.61
C ILE A 60 -5.70 14.01 -0.80
N LEU A 61 -4.80 13.13 -0.32
CA LEU A 61 -5.01 11.69 -0.39
C LEU A 61 -6.24 11.25 0.40
N GLU A 62 -6.49 11.86 1.56
CA GLU A 62 -7.73 11.62 2.30
C GLU A 62 -8.96 12.04 1.50
N LYS A 63 -8.98 13.22 0.88
CA LYS A 63 -10.13 13.64 0.07
C LYS A 63 -10.37 12.75 -1.14
N ILE A 64 -9.31 12.21 -1.75
CA ILE A 64 -9.43 11.34 -2.93
C ILE A 64 -9.85 9.92 -2.52
N PHE A 65 -9.27 9.38 -1.46
CA PHE A 65 -9.39 7.96 -1.12
C PHE A 65 -10.30 7.66 0.07
N ALA A 66 -10.71 8.63 0.90
CA ALA A 66 -11.49 8.36 2.11
C ALA A 66 -12.80 7.60 1.86
N GLU A 67 -13.46 7.84 0.73
CA GLU A 67 -14.69 7.15 0.35
C GLU A 67 -14.43 5.92 -0.55
N SER A 68 -13.22 5.80 -1.10
CA SER A 68 -12.88 4.78 -2.10
C SER A 68 -12.13 3.58 -1.52
N VAL A 69 -11.42 3.75 -0.39
CA VAL A 69 -10.58 2.70 0.19
C VAL A 69 -10.93 2.46 1.66
N HIS A 70 -10.58 1.28 2.15
CA HIS A 70 -10.78 0.91 3.55
C HIS A 70 -10.01 1.85 4.50
N PRO A 71 -10.54 2.17 5.69
CA PRO A 71 -9.88 3.05 6.66
C PRO A 71 -8.45 2.61 7.05
N LEU A 72 -8.20 1.30 7.04
CA LEU A 72 -6.87 0.73 7.28
C LEU A 72 -5.88 1.12 6.16
N THR A 73 -6.32 1.01 4.91
CA THR A 73 -5.54 1.41 3.72
C THR A 73 -5.23 2.90 3.76
N LEU A 74 -6.23 3.73 4.09
CA LEU A 74 -6.05 5.17 4.21
C LEU A 74 -5.06 5.54 5.33
N LYS A 75 -5.18 4.88 6.49
CA LYS A 75 -4.25 5.05 7.61
C LYS A 75 -2.82 4.68 7.23
N PHE A 76 -2.66 3.62 6.44
CA PHE A 76 -1.36 3.20 5.91
C PHE A 76 -0.77 4.24 4.93
N LEU A 77 -1.57 4.77 4.00
CA LEU A 77 -1.17 5.85 3.09
C LEU A 77 -0.70 7.08 3.88
N LYS A 78 -1.50 7.55 4.85
CA LYS A 78 -1.13 8.66 5.73
C LYS A 78 0.17 8.41 6.48
N PHE A 79 0.37 7.18 6.96
CA PHE A 79 1.60 6.80 7.65
C PHE A 79 2.83 6.88 6.72
N LEU A 80 2.71 6.44 5.46
CA LEU A 80 3.80 6.56 4.48
C LEU A 80 4.10 8.02 4.11
N VAL A 81 3.08 8.87 3.99
CA VAL A 81 3.27 10.32 3.79
C VAL A 81 4.03 10.93 4.96
N TYR A 82 3.62 10.61 6.20
CA TYR A 82 4.29 11.11 7.41
C TYR A 82 5.76 10.68 7.49
N LYS A 83 6.06 9.46 7.04
CA LYS A 83 7.43 8.95 6.95
C LYS A 83 8.22 9.49 5.76
N ASN A 84 7.59 10.27 4.88
CA ASN A 84 8.15 10.74 3.60
C ASN A 84 8.62 9.58 2.71
N ARG A 85 7.85 8.47 2.71
CA ARG A 85 8.15 7.25 1.96
C ARG A 85 6.95 6.82 1.13
N LEU A 86 6.21 7.76 0.54
CA LEU A 86 5.09 7.39 -0.33
C LEU A 86 5.58 6.69 -1.61
N GLU A 87 6.80 7.00 -2.06
CA GLU A 87 7.46 6.36 -3.21
C GLU A 87 7.63 4.84 -3.10
N ILE A 88 7.66 4.29 -1.87
CA ILE A 88 7.76 2.83 -1.66
C ILE A 88 6.41 2.14 -1.68
N LEU A 89 5.30 2.87 -1.85
CA LEU A 89 3.97 2.26 -1.88
C LEU A 89 3.84 1.19 -2.98
N PRO A 90 4.22 1.42 -4.26
CA PRO A 90 4.14 0.39 -5.28
C PRO A 90 4.91 -0.91 -4.94
N PRO A 91 6.20 -0.86 -4.54
CA PRO A 91 6.90 -2.09 -4.16
C PRO A 91 6.38 -2.72 -2.86
N VAL A 92 5.78 -1.94 -1.95
CA VAL A 92 5.11 -2.49 -0.74
C VAL A 92 3.84 -3.25 -1.13
N ILE A 93 3.03 -2.69 -2.02
CA ILE A 93 1.81 -3.34 -2.51
C ILE A 93 2.17 -4.65 -3.21
N GLN A 94 3.17 -4.63 -4.09
CA GLN A 94 3.63 -5.82 -4.80
C GLN A 94 4.07 -6.91 -3.83
N GLU A 95 4.94 -6.58 -2.86
CA GLU A 95 5.33 -7.52 -1.80
C GLU A 95 4.14 -8.04 -0.98
N CYS A 96 3.16 -7.20 -0.68
CA CYS A 96 1.97 -7.62 0.06
C CYS A 96 1.11 -8.60 -0.74
N ILE A 97 1.05 -8.40 -2.07
CA ILE A 97 0.38 -9.31 -3.00
C ILE A 97 1.13 -10.65 -3.03
N ASP A 98 2.44 -10.62 -3.25
CA ASP A 98 3.30 -11.81 -3.24
C ASP A 98 3.20 -12.60 -1.92
N LEU A 99 3.21 -11.92 -0.77
CA LEU A 99 2.99 -12.56 0.54
C LEU A 99 1.60 -13.20 0.68
N SER A 100 0.56 -12.56 0.13
CA SER A 100 -0.79 -13.11 0.11
C SER A 100 -0.87 -14.36 -0.76
N HIS A 101 -0.20 -14.35 -1.93
CA HIS A 101 -0.07 -15.51 -2.82
C HIS A 101 0.78 -16.61 -2.20
N GLU A 102 1.83 -16.30 -1.45
CA GLU A 102 2.63 -17.32 -0.76
C GLU A 102 1.78 -18.05 0.29
N ILE A 103 1.00 -17.31 1.08
CA ILE A 103 0.13 -17.88 2.11
C ILE A 103 -1.07 -18.62 1.50
N LYS A 104 -1.70 -18.09 0.45
CA LYS A 104 -2.78 -18.77 -0.28
C LYS A 104 -2.26 -19.92 -1.16
N GLY A 105 -1.03 -19.82 -1.65
CA GLY A 105 -0.34 -20.80 -2.49
C GLY A 105 0.21 -21.99 -1.72
N ILE A 106 0.47 -21.85 -0.42
CA ILE A 106 0.60 -23.01 0.48
C ILE A 106 -0.72 -23.82 0.53
N ALA A 107 -1.86 -23.23 0.18
CA ALA A 107 -3.12 -23.96 -0.03
C ALA A 107 -3.38 -24.36 -1.50
N ALA A 108 -2.48 -24.05 -2.43
CA ALA A 108 -2.59 -24.38 -3.86
C ALA A 108 -1.33 -25.07 -4.43
N MET A 109 -0.55 -25.75 -3.60
CA MET A 109 0.32 -26.83 -4.07
C MET A 109 -0.49 -28.12 -4.16
N ASP A 110 -1.41 -28.20 -5.12
CA ASP A 110 -1.87 -29.46 -5.74
C ASP A 110 -2.66 -29.14 -7.02
N VAL A 111 -1.96 -29.06 -8.16
CA VAL A 111 -2.33 -29.67 -9.46
C VAL A 111 -1.23 -29.45 -10.50
#